data_AF-A0A7J6SPT5-F1
#
_entry.id   AF-A0A7J6SPT5-F1
#
_cell.length_a   1.000
_cell.length_b   1.000
_cell.length_c   1.000
_cell.angle_alpha   90.00
_cell.angle_beta   90.00
_cell.angle_gamma   90.00
#
_symmetry.space_group_name_H-M   'P 1'
#
loop_
_entity.id
_entity.type
_entity.pdbx_description
1 polymer ?
#
loop_
_entity_poly.entity_id
_entity_poly.type
_entity_poly.pdbx_seq_one_letter_code
_entity_poly.pdbx_strand_id
1 'polypeptide(L)'
;MQFIANIDPMLGSARVVGTLLNAAITNVDRIQPSHLLRLLSHLHETKLTEVHPFYQDRIDRLIDNLIGRGPETLQYPLLQLFALKLLARLGRYEPIYVKGLADIVVSDALKRGASSEAIPTDAATNEEGEEDHEESSTILVRVPKHYENYDNFVLAFAYHLKFDHNDAIKNESLDALVEEITASAERLRRLTMAALVCADKLGVGDREIMQEALATALQDTPTKALINIAVKPTAATKLAGTEEEHEAGAFSRELLLDHAIGILNERAATLDDPMMAVDVLDLWSQYPDRIPDDDVLHSVVSLAMSPQALSVRYMKMIQCVADIGITRIDSSVHGRKQIAATLYAWLLKSNKQFKKVHFGVLAHTLASTAKINRDLEGGLQLDAWAHTAALLDTEVVNGALEEADNAPHLYRVKDWWQCVQSDVGETTRTTRVLIRLAHPKMADLLDNLAAEDVPRA
;
A
#
# COMPACT_ATOMS: atom_id res chain seq x y z
N MET A 1 20.01 -4.59 -25.47
CA MET A 1 19.69 -3.57 -24.45
C MET A 1 18.36 -3.87 -23.76
N GLN A 2 17.20 -3.94 -24.45
CA GLN A 2 15.93 -4.42 -23.86
C GLN A 2 16.06 -5.79 -23.18
N PHE A 3 16.92 -6.67 -23.71
CA PHE A 3 17.21 -7.97 -23.12
C PHE A 3 17.84 -7.93 -21.72
N ILE A 4 18.66 -6.90 -21.39
CA ILE A 4 19.35 -6.83 -20.08
C ILE A 4 18.39 -6.31 -19.00
N ALA A 5 17.53 -5.35 -19.35
CA ALA A 5 16.53 -4.80 -18.42
C ALA A 5 15.41 -5.79 -18.09
N ASN A 6 15.22 -6.84 -18.90
CA ASN A 6 14.16 -7.82 -18.73
C ASN A 6 14.63 -9.16 -18.14
N ILE A 7 15.94 -9.34 -17.91
CA ILE A 7 16.47 -10.52 -17.24
C ILE A 7 16.54 -10.22 -15.75
N ASP A 8 15.90 -11.07 -14.95
CA ASP A 8 16.12 -11.09 -13.52
C ASP A 8 17.56 -11.59 -13.25
N PRO A 9 18.47 -10.74 -12.75
CA PRO A 9 19.85 -11.10 -12.45
C PRO A 9 19.95 -12.17 -11.35
N MET A 10 18.91 -12.34 -10.52
CA MET A 10 18.84 -13.35 -9.46
C MET A 10 18.45 -14.74 -9.99
N LEU A 11 17.80 -14.81 -11.15
CA LEU A 11 17.41 -16.07 -11.81
C LEU A 11 18.37 -16.46 -12.96
N GLY A 12 19.19 -15.52 -13.42
CA GLY A 12 20.19 -15.75 -14.47
C GLY A 12 21.49 -16.37 -13.93
N SER A 13 22.17 -17.21 -14.73
CA SER A 13 23.49 -17.69 -14.32
C SER A 13 24.47 -16.51 -14.15
N ALA A 14 25.29 -16.52 -13.10
CA ALA A 14 26.28 -15.47 -12.83
C ALA A 14 27.18 -15.18 -14.05
N ARG A 15 27.47 -16.20 -14.87
CA ARG A 15 28.23 -16.06 -16.13
C ARG A 15 27.51 -15.20 -17.18
N VAL A 16 26.19 -15.34 -17.29
CA VAL A 16 25.37 -14.53 -18.21
C VAL A 16 25.32 -13.08 -17.72
N VAL A 17 25.05 -12.86 -16.43
CA VAL A 17 25.02 -11.52 -15.83
C VAL A 17 26.38 -10.81 -15.99
N GLY A 18 27.48 -11.51 -15.72
CA GLY A 18 28.83 -10.98 -15.87
C GLY A 18 29.19 -10.63 -17.32
N THR A 19 28.71 -11.41 -18.29
CA THR A 19 28.92 -11.15 -19.73
C THR A 19 28.14 -9.91 -20.18
N LEU A 20 26.89 -9.78 -19.71
CA LEU A 20 26.04 -8.63 -20.01
C LEU A 20 26.59 -7.33 -19.40
N LEU A 21 27.05 -7.36 -18.14
CA LEU A 21 27.69 -6.21 -17.50
C LEU A 21 28.97 -5.79 -18.22
N ASN A 22 29.81 -6.74 -18.65
CA ASN A 22 31.00 -6.43 -19.44
C ASN A 22 30.63 -5.78 -20.78
N ALA A 23 29.61 -6.31 -21.47
CA ALA A 23 29.14 -5.72 -22.72
C ALA A 23 28.58 -4.30 -22.51
N ALA A 24 27.88 -4.06 -21.39
CA ALA A 24 27.39 -2.73 -21.03
C ALA A 24 28.53 -1.76 -20.75
N ILE A 25 29.58 -2.17 -20.04
CA ILE A 25 30.76 -1.34 -19.76
C ILE A 25 31.54 -1.03 -21.04
N THR A 26 31.80 -2.05 -21.88
CA THR A 26 32.55 -1.85 -23.13
C THR A 26 31.84 -0.90 -24.09
N ASN A 27 30.51 -0.88 -24.06
CA ASN A 27 29.70 -0.01 -24.92
C ASN A 27 29.08 1.16 -24.17
N VAL A 28 29.58 1.50 -22.97
CA VAL A 28 28.86 2.39 -22.06
C VAL A 28 28.54 3.71 -22.75
N ASP A 29 29.49 4.33 -23.45
CA ASP A 29 29.33 5.61 -24.15
C ASP A 29 28.26 5.59 -25.27
N ARG A 30 27.91 4.41 -25.78
CA ARG A 30 26.86 4.22 -26.79
C ARG A 30 25.47 3.99 -26.19
N ILE A 31 25.40 3.75 -24.88
CA ILE A 31 24.14 3.56 -24.16
C ILE A 31 23.47 4.92 -23.98
N GLN A 32 22.19 5.04 -24.35
CA GLN A 32 21.41 6.24 -24.03
C GLN A 32 21.33 6.44 -22.50
N PRO A 33 21.51 7.66 -21.97
CA PRO A 33 21.50 7.93 -20.53
C PRO A 33 20.26 7.38 -19.80
N SER A 34 19.08 7.47 -20.41
CA SER A 34 17.83 6.92 -19.88
C SER A 34 17.83 5.39 -19.75
N HIS A 35 18.52 4.68 -20.66
CA HIS A 35 18.68 3.23 -20.60
C HIS A 35 19.75 2.80 -19.59
N LEU A 36 20.82 3.58 -19.46
CA LEU A 36 21.83 3.38 -18.42
C LEU A 36 21.20 3.52 -17.03
N LEU A 37 20.35 4.53 -16.87
CA LEU A 37 19.62 4.80 -15.65
C LEU A 37 18.66 3.66 -15.24
N ARG A 38 17.90 3.12 -16.20
CA ARG A 38 17.04 1.94 -15.96
C ARG A 38 17.86 0.70 -15.58
N LEU A 39 18.99 0.48 -16.26
CA LEU A 39 19.89 -0.62 -15.95
C LEU A 39 20.39 -0.53 -14.51
N LEU A 40 20.86 0.65 -14.09
CA LEU A 40 21.33 0.89 -12.72
C LEU A 40 20.21 0.69 -11.68
N SER A 41 18.98 1.13 -11.96
CA SER A 41 17.83 0.90 -11.06
C SER A 41 17.55 -0.59 -10.88
N HIS A 42 17.53 -1.32 -11.99
CA HIS A 42 17.29 -2.77 -11.97
C HIS A 42 18.38 -3.53 -11.21
N LEU A 43 19.65 -3.14 -11.38
CA LEU A 43 20.78 -3.73 -10.65
C LEU A 43 20.72 -3.43 -9.15
N HIS A 44 20.23 -2.25 -8.77
CA HIS A 44 20.03 -1.87 -7.37
C HIS A 44 18.85 -2.62 -6.72
N GLU A 45 17.68 -2.65 -7.37
CA GLU A 45 16.48 -3.33 -6.88
C GLU A 45 16.70 -4.83 -6.69
N THR A 46 17.50 -5.43 -7.56
CA THR A 46 17.86 -6.85 -7.48
C THR A 46 18.93 -7.12 -6.44
N LYS A 47 19.50 -6.12 -5.77
CA LYS A 47 20.55 -6.26 -4.75
C LYS A 47 21.75 -7.09 -5.23
N LEU A 48 22.10 -6.96 -6.51
CA LEU A 48 23.11 -7.80 -7.14
C LEU A 48 24.46 -7.75 -6.43
N THR A 49 24.86 -6.59 -5.91
CA THR A 49 26.15 -6.39 -5.22
C THR A 49 26.18 -6.97 -3.81
N GLU A 50 25.01 -7.14 -3.17
CA GLU A 50 24.90 -7.84 -1.88
C GLU A 50 25.16 -9.34 -2.06
N VAL A 51 24.70 -9.92 -3.17
CA VAL A 51 24.84 -11.35 -3.49
C VAL A 51 26.18 -11.65 -4.18
N HIS A 52 26.66 -10.71 -5.01
CA HIS A 52 27.87 -10.85 -5.80
C HIS A 52 28.75 -9.59 -5.71
N PRO A 53 29.50 -9.42 -4.60
CA PRO A 53 30.29 -8.21 -4.34
C PRO A 53 31.34 -7.88 -5.41
N PHE A 54 31.84 -8.88 -6.13
CA PHE A 54 32.84 -8.70 -7.19
C PHE A 54 32.33 -7.96 -8.44
N TYR A 55 31.03 -7.66 -8.53
CA TYR A 55 30.47 -6.78 -9.57
C TYR A 55 30.45 -5.31 -9.19
N GLN A 56 30.86 -4.94 -7.97
CA GLN A 56 30.84 -3.55 -7.50
C GLN A 56 31.64 -2.62 -8.42
N ASP A 57 32.90 -2.92 -8.70
CA ASP A 57 33.76 -2.11 -9.58
C ASP A 57 33.15 -1.87 -10.98
N ARG A 58 32.38 -2.85 -11.46
CA ARG A 58 31.71 -2.80 -12.76
C ARG A 58 30.52 -1.87 -12.74
N ILE A 59 29.75 -1.92 -11.65
CA ILE A 59 28.60 -1.04 -11.43
C ILE A 59 29.08 0.39 -11.17
N ASP A 60 30.16 0.57 -10.41
CA ASP A 60 30.76 1.89 -10.16
C ASP A 60 31.20 2.56 -11.47
N ARG A 61 31.78 1.83 -12.42
CA ARG A 61 32.10 2.39 -13.76
C ARG A 61 30.87 2.84 -14.55
N LEU A 62 29.76 2.13 -14.44
CA LEU A 62 28.50 2.52 -15.08
C LEU A 62 27.92 3.77 -14.41
N ILE A 63 28.04 3.87 -13.08
CA ILE A 63 27.65 5.05 -12.30
C ILE A 63 28.52 6.24 -12.69
N ASP A 64 29.85 6.10 -12.68
CA ASP A 64 30.79 7.15 -13.07
C ASP A 64 30.56 7.66 -14.48
N ASN A 65 30.22 6.75 -15.41
CA ASN A 65 29.91 7.16 -16.77
C ASN A 65 28.56 7.90 -16.87
N LEU A 66 27.56 7.53 -16.06
CA LEU A 66 26.33 8.31 -15.96
C LEU A 66 26.67 9.71 -15.44
N ILE A 67 27.40 9.81 -14.33
CA ILE A 67 27.80 11.08 -13.67
C ILE A 67 28.61 11.97 -14.62
N GLY A 68 29.62 11.40 -15.29
CA GLY A 68 30.51 12.14 -16.18
C GLY A 68 29.83 12.74 -17.41
N ARG A 69 28.64 12.26 -17.78
CA ARG A 69 27.82 12.86 -18.84
C ARG A 69 27.07 14.11 -18.38
N GLY A 70 26.89 14.27 -17.08
CA GLY A 70 26.14 15.38 -16.50
C GLY A 70 24.62 15.31 -16.69
N PRO A 71 23.87 16.13 -15.94
CA PRO A 71 22.41 16.12 -15.92
C PRO A 71 21.78 16.51 -17.26
N GLU A 72 22.44 17.35 -18.05
CA GLU A 72 21.92 17.88 -19.31
C GLU A 72 21.65 16.79 -20.37
N THR A 73 22.35 15.66 -20.27
CA THR A 73 22.13 14.51 -21.16
C THR A 73 20.84 13.76 -20.87
N LEU A 74 20.23 13.98 -19.70
CA LEU A 74 18.90 13.52 -19.35
C LEU A 74 17.90 14.63 -19.72
N GLN A 75 17.37 14.57 -20.94
CA GLN A 75 16.51 15.61 -21.54
C GLN A 75 15.20 15.90 -20.77
N TYR A 76 14.85 15.09 -19.77
CA TYR A 76 13.59 15.21 -19.02
C TYR A 76 13.86 15.42 -17.51
N PRO A 77 13.23 16.43 -16.88
CA PRO A 77 13.38 16.68 -15.44
C PRO A 77 13.05 15.45 -14.57
N LEU A 78 12.04 14.66 -14.94
CA LEU A 78 11.70 13.41 -14.24
C LEU A 78 12.84 12.37 -14.28
N LEU A 79 13.56 12.28 -15.39
CA LEU A 79 14.71 11.37 -15.50
C LEU A 79 15.90 11.88 -14.69
N GLN A 80 16.11 13.18 -14.64
CA GLN A 80 17.12 13.80 -13.79
C GLN A 80 16.79 13.60 -12.28
N LEU A 81 15.52 13.75 -11.88
CA LEU A 81 15.06 13.45 -10.52
C LEU A 81 15.24 11.97 -10.17
N PHE A 82 14.90 11.07 -11.11
CA PHE A 82 15.10 9.65 -10.92
C PHE A 82 16.59 9.28 -10.81
N ALA A 83 17.45 9.91 -11.62
CA ALA A 83 18.90 9.79 -11.53
C ALA A 83 19.43 10.21 -10.17
N LEU A 84 18.99 11.37 -9.69
CA LEU A 84 19.34 11.91 -8.38
C LEU A 84 18.96 10.96 -7.24
N LYS A 85 17.71 10.46 -7.23
CA LYS A 85 17.25 9.46 -6.24
C LYS A 85 18.05 8.16 -6.30
N LEU A 86 18.30 7.65 -7.50
CA LEU A 86 19.02 6.40 -7.68
C LEU A 86 20.49 6.53 -7.25
N LEU A 87 21.16 7.62 -7.64
CA LEU A 87 22.54 7.91 -7.27
C LEU A 87 22.70 8.05 -5.75
N ALA A 88 21.77 8.74 -5.08
CA ALA A 88 21.74 8.82 -3.62
C ALA A 88 21.57 7.44 -2.95
N ARG A 89 20.66 6.59 -3.45
CA ARG A 89 20.51 5.20 -2.96
C ARG A 89 21.75 4.34 -3.18
N LEU A 90 22.54 4.66 -4.19
CA LEU A 90 23.82 4.03 -4.48
C LEU A 90 25.00 4.65 -3.70
N GLY A 91 24.72 5.61 -2.81
CA GLY A 91 25.74 6.28 -1.99
C GLY A 91 26.64 7.24 -2.78
N ARG A 92 26.25 7.63 -4.00
CA ARG A 92 27.02 8.51 -4.88
C ARG A 92 26.28 9.83 -5.03
N TYR A 93 26.71 10.83 -4.27
CA TYR A 93 26.09 12.14 -4.26
C TYR A 93 26.82 13.10 -5.19
N GLU A 94 26.10 13.67 -6.16
CA GLU A 94 26.65 14.60 -7.14
C GLU A 94 25.87 15.93 -7.16
N PRO A 95 26.42 17.00 -6.56
CA PRO A 95 25.77 18.32 -6.46
C PRO A 95 25.34 18.91 -7.81
N ILE A 96 26.03 18.54 -8.90
CA ILE A 96 25.78 19.04 -10.25
C ILE A 96 24.38 18.62 -10.75
N TYR A 97 23.94 17.40 -10.44
CA TYR A 97 22.60 16.92 -10.82
C TYR A 97 21.49 17.65 -10.09
N VAL A 98 21.72 17.97 -8.82
CA VAL A 98 20.77 18.68 -7.98
C VAL A 98 20.60 20.12 -8.45
N LYS A 99 21.73 20.81 -8.70
CA LYS A 99 21.74 22.20 -9.17
C LYS A 99 21.08 22.34 -10.55
N GLY A 100 21.47 21.47 -11.50
CA GLY A 100 20.89 21.47 -12.84
C GLY A 100 19.38 21.22 -12.83
N LEU A 101 18.89 20.29 -11.99
CA LEU A 101 17.45 20.07 -11.87
C LEU A 101 16.76 21.30 -11.28
N ALA A 102 17.29 21.86 -10.18
CA ALA A 102 16.68 23.01 -9.53
C ALA A 102 16.59 24.23 -10.45
N ASP A 103 17.63 24.51 -11.23
CA ASP A 103 17.63 25.60 -12.21
C ASP A 103 16.59 25.37 -13.33
N ILE A 104 16.40 24.12 -13.78
CA ILE A 104 15.37 23.76 -14.76
C ILE A 104 13.96 23.92 -14.18
N VAL A 105 13.73 23.46 -12.94
CA VAL A 105 12.42 23.59 -12.27
C VAL A 105 12.07 25.07 -12.06
N VAL A 106 13.00 25.88 -11.60
CA VAL A 106 12.78 27.32 -11.42
C VAL A 106 12.56 28.00 -12.77
N SER A 107 13.37 27.70 -13.79
CA SER A 107 13.21 28.27 -15.13
C SER A 107 11.87 27.90 -15.77
N ASP A 108 11.41 26.65 -15.65
CA ASP A 108 10.11 26.23 -16.18
C ASP A 108 8.94 26.86 -15.40
N ALA A 109 9.08 27.04 -14.08
CA ALA A 109 8.10 27.74 -13.26
C ALA A 109 7.97 29.22 -13.67
N LEU A 110 9.08 29.94 -13.82
CA LEU A 110 9.11 31.33 -14.26
C LEU A 110 8.52 31.51 -15.67
N LYS A 111 8.81 30.60 -16.60
CA LYS A 111 8.22 30.61 -17.95
C LYS A 111 6.71 30.43 -17.92
N ARG A 112 6.18 29.60 -17.02
CA ARG A 112 4.74 29.39 -16.85
C ARG A 112 4.06 30.55 -16.14
N GLY A 113 4.71 31.16 -15.14
CA GLY A 113 4.22 32.38 -14.48
C GLY A 113 4.14 33.57 -15.44
N ALA A 114 5.14 33.75 -16.31
CA ALA A 114 5.13 34.76 -17.35
C ALA A 114 4.04 34.53 -18.42
N SER A 115 3.59 33.28 -18.60
CA SER A 115 2.51 32.96 -19.55
C SER A 115 1.10 33.07 -18.94
N SER A 116 0.96 33.21 -17.63
CA SER A 116 -0.35 33.38 -16.98
C SER A 116 -0.74 34.84 -16.74
N GLU A 117 0.16 35.81 -16.94
CA GLU A 117 -0.15 37.24 -16.84
C GLU A 117 -0.80 37.84 -18.11
N ALA A 118 -1.06 37.03 -19.14
CA ALA A 118 -1.79 37.46 -20.33
C ALA A 118 -3.03 36.59 -20.57
N ILE A 119 -4.07 36.80 -19.76
CA ILE A 119 -5.43 36.66 -20.26
C ILE A 119 -5.97 38.09 -20.42
N PRO A 120 -5.86 38.71 -21.62
CA PRO A 120 -6.72 39.81 -21.95
C PRO A 120 -8.13 39.25 -22.14
N THR A 121 -9.04 39.78 -21.35
CA THR A 121 -10.47 39.82 -21.61
C THR A 121 -10.78 40.36 -23.02
N ASP A 122 -11.84 39.80 -23.60
CA ASP A 122 -12.73 40.32 -24.64
C ASP A 122 -12.51 39.95 -26.12
N ALA A 123 -13.57 39.27 -26.61
CA ALA A 123 -14.32 39.51 -27.85
C ALA A 123 -13.61 39.49 -29.21
N ALA A 124 -14.02 38.49 -30.01
CA ALA A 124 -14.25 38.50 -31.46
C ALA A 124 -13.57 39.58 -32.34
N THR A 125 -12.75 39.18 -33.31
CA THR A 125 -13.08 39.14 -34.77
C THR A 125 -11.82 38.87 -35.60
N ASN A 126 -12.01 38.26 -36.78
CA ASN A 126 -11.02 37.99 -37.82
C ASN A 126 -10.26 39.25 -38.27
N GLU A 127 -8.99 39.13 -38.66
CA GLU A 127 -8.52 39.30 -40.05
C GLU A 127 -6.99 39.13 -40.16
N GLU A 128 -6.56 38.87 -41.39
CA GLU A 128 -5.26 38.41 -41.87
C GLU A 128 -4.08 39.36 -41.60
N GLY A 129 -2.87 38.79 -41.51
CA GLY A 129 -1.61 39.52 -41.50
C GLY A 129 -0.43 38.54 -41.55
N GLU A 130 0.03 38.24 -42.75
CA GLU A 130 1.37 37.68 -43.01
C GLU A 130 2.41 38.75 -42.65
N GLU A 131 3.26 38.50 -41.65
CA GLU A 131 4.62 39.05 -41.63
C GLU A 131 5.60 38.04 -41.03
N ASP A 132 6.68 37.85 -41.79
CA ASP A 132 7.86 37.06 -41.49
C ASP A 132 8.48 37.43 -40.14
N HIS A 133 8.60 36.44 -39.26
CA HIS A 133 9.58 36.50 -38.18
C HIS A 133 10.42 35.22 -38.15
N GLU A 134 11.73 35.46 -38.19
CA GLU A 134 12.84 34.54 -38.14
C GLU A 134 12.59 33.31 -37.26
N GLU A 135 12.93 32.13 -37.80
CA GLU A 135 12.95 30.84 -37.11
C GLU A 135 13.94 30.87 -35.92
N SER A 136 13.53 31.47 -34.80
CA SER A 136 13.86 30.93 -33.49
C SER A 136 13.13 29.60 -33.39
N SER A 137 13.84 28.49 -33.56
CA SER A 137 13.33 27.15 -33.32
C SER A 137 12.98 26.99 -31.83
N THR A 138 11.85 27.55 -31.41
CA THR A 138 11.17 27.20 -30.18
C THR A 138 10.69 25.77 -30.37
N ILE A 139 11.52 24.83 -29.90
CA ILE A 139 11.07 23.48 -29.66
C ILE A 139 9.96 23.60 -28.62
N LEU A 140 8.72 23.61 -29.10
CA LEU A 140 7.50 23.38 -28.32
C LEU A 140 7.65 21.98 -27.72
N VAL A 141 8.29 21.91 -26.55
CA VAL A 141 8.39 20.68 -25.78
C VAL A 141 6.98 20.35 -25.33
N ARG A 142 6.35 19.41 -26.03
CA ARG A 142 5.15 18.72 -25.55
C ARG A 142 5.50 18.02 -24.24
N VAL A 143 5.20 18.71 -23.15
CA VAL A 143 5.20 18.16 -21.81
C VAL A 143 4.19 16.99 -21.78
N PRO A 144 4.59 15.77 -21.38
CA PRO A 144 3.69 14.62 -21.31
C PRO A 144 2.43 14.94 -20.50
N LYS A 145 1.26 14.41 -20.90
CA LYS A 145 -0.04 14.60 -20.22
C LYS A 145 -0.07 14.25 -18.72
N HIS A 146 0.97 13.59 -18.19
CA HIS A 146 1.13 13.32 -16.76
C HIS A 146 1.68 14.53 -15.94
N TYR A 147 1.93 15.67 -16.58
CA TYR A 147 2.32 16.95 -15.96
C TYR A 147 1.12 17.85 -15.60
N GLU A 148 -0.09 17.30 -15.53
CA GLU A 148 -1.29 18.06 -15.11
C GLU A 148 -1.20 18.63 -13.68
N ASN A 149 -0.19 18.24 -12.88
CA ASN A 149 0.09 18.87 -11.59
C ASN A 149 1.59 19.17 -11.39
N TYR A 150 2.05 20.26 -11.99
CA TYR A 150 3.42 20.77 -11.84
C TYR A 150 3.79 21.03 -10.36
N ASP A 151 2.86 21.58 -9.59
CA ASP A 151 3.07 21.91 -8.17
C ASP A 151 3.36 20.65 -7.33
N ASN A 152 2.73 19.50 -7.63
CA ASN A 152 3.05 18.23 -6.97
C ASN A 152 4.51 17.83 -7.18
N PHE A 153 5.04 18.06 -8.38
CA PHE A 153 6.42 17.74 -8.71
C PHE A 153 7.40 18.67 -8.01
N VAL A 154 7.12 19.98 -7.97
CA VAL A 154 7.95 20.97 -7.27
C VAL A 154 8.06 20.61 -5.77
N LEU A 155 6.94 20.36 -5.11
CA LEU A 155 6.92 20.04 -3.68
C LEU A 155 7.62 18.72 -3.36
N ALA A 156 7.38 17.67 -4.17
CA ALA A 156 8.08 16.41 -4.00
C ALA A 156 9.60 16.57 -4.23
N PHE A 157 10.01 17.36 -5.22
CA PHE A 157 11.42 17.62 -5.47
C PHE A 157 12.08 18.38 -4.32
N ALA A 158 11.48 19.47 -3.85
CA ALA A 158 11.97 20.25 -2.72
C ALA A 158 12.09 19.37 -1.45
N TYR A 159 11.09 18.53 -1.18
CA TYR A 159 11.13 17.59 -0.05
C TYR A 159 12.35 16.66 -0.13
N HIS A 160 12.57 15.99 -1.27
CA HIS A 160 13.72 15.08 -1.41
C HIS A 160 15.06 15.82 -1.33
N LEU A 161 15.11 17.05 -1.85
CA LEU A 161 16.31 17.88 -1.78
C LEU A 161 16.66 18.26 -0.33
N LYS A 162 15.66 18.58 0.50
CA LYS A 162 15.85 18.89 1.92
C LYS A 162 16.19 17.66 2.76
N PHE A 163 15.40 16.59 2.64
CA PHE A 163 15.44 15.46 3.58
C PHE A 163 16.31 14.28 3.12
N ASP A 164 16.39 13.97 1.83
CA ASP A 164 17.20 12.84 1.34
C ASP A 164 18.64 13.25 0.98
N HIS A 165 18.89 14.55 0.84
CA HIS A 165 20.11 15.06 0.19
C HIS A 165 20.91 16.06 1.04
N ASN A 166 20.54 16.21 2.33
CA ASN A 166 21.08 17.13 3.33
C ASN A 166 20.97 18.62 2.90
N ASP A 167 20.63 19.51 3.84
CA ASP A 167 20.44 20.98 3.70
C ASP A 167 21.58 21.78 3.01
N ALA A 168 22.63 21.13 2.52
CA ALA A 168 23.79 21.72 1.87
C ALA A 168 23.45 22.43 0.54
N ILE A 169 22.34 22.10 -0.12
CA ILE A 169 21.91 22.76 -1.36
C ILE A 169 20.71 23.65 -1.05
N LYS A 170 20.99 24.87 -0.57
CA LYS A 170 19.96 25.91 -0.50
C LYS A 170 19.76 26.50 -1.89
N ASN A 171 18.53 26.51 -2.38
CA ASN A 171 18.15 27.19 -3.61
C ASN A 171 17.01 28.15 -3.30
N GLU A 172 17.36 29.43 -3.08
CA GLU A 172 16.41 30.49 -2.70
C GLU A 172 15.25 30.64 -3.69
N SER A 173 15.48 30.34 -4.97
CA SER A 173 14.43 30.41 -5.99
C SER A 173 13.47 29.22 -5.93
N LEU A 174 13.95 28.04 -5.55
CA LEU A 174 13.10 26.88 -5.27
C LEU A 174 12.30 27.10 -3.99
N ASP A 175 12.93 27.66 -2.94
CA ASP A 175 12.27 27.97 -1.67
C ASP A 175 11.14 29.00 -1.88
N ALA A 176 11.39 30.07 -2.64
CA ALA A 176 10.37 31.06 -3.00
C ALA A 176 9.20 30.44 -3.80
N LEU A 177 9.48 29.50 -4.70
CA LEU A 177 8.44 28.79 -5.44
C LEU A 177 7.60 27.86 -4.55
N VAL A 178 8.22 27.21 -3.56
CA VAL A 178 7.51 26.41 -2.56
C VAL A 178 6.62 27.31 -1.69
N GLU A 179 7.12 28.47 -1.26
CA GLU A 179 6.33 29.48 -0.54
C GLU A 179 5.14 29.96 -1.37
N GLU A 180 5.32 30.23 -2.66
CA GLU A 180 4.24 30.66 -3.56
C GLU A 180 3.15 29.59 -3.73
N ILE A 181 3.54 28.31 -3.85
CA ILE A 181 2.59 27.19 -3.93
C ILE A 181 1.81 27.06 -2.62
N THR A 182 2.51 27.09 -1.49
CA THR A 182 1.93 26.83 -0.15
C THR A 182 1.17 28.02 0.43
N ALA A 183 1.39 29.23 -0.06
CA ALA A 183 0.59 30.41 0.28
C ALA A 183 -0.77 30.46 -0.45
N SER A 184 -0.97 29.67 -1.50
CA SER A 184 -2.20 29.68 -2.29
C SER A 184 -3.13 28.51 -1.96
N ALA A 185 -4.22 28.79 -1.25
CA ALA A 185 -5.25 27.79 -0.94
C ALA A 185 -5.83 27.11 -2.20
N GLU A 186 -5.97 27.85 -3.31
CA GLU A 186 -6.47 27.31 -4.57
C GLU A 186 -5.51 26.27 -5.18
N ARG A 187 -4.20 26.56 -5.15
CA ARG A 187 -3.17 25.63 -5.64
C ARG A 187 -3.09 24.40 -4.76
N LEU A 188 -3.10 24.58 -3.43
CA LEU A 188 -3.09 23.48 -2.46
C LEU A 188 -4.24 22.49 -2.69
N ARG A 189 -5.45 22.97 -2.98
CA ARG A 189 -6.62 22.11 -3.28
C ARG A 189 -6.46 21.22 -4.52
N ARG A 190 -5.55 21.55 -5.44
CA ARG A 190 -5.27 20.75 -6.66
C ARG A 190 -4.18 19.70 -6.43
N LEU A 191 -3.52 19.74 -5.27
CA LEU A 191 -2.43 18.83 -4.97
C LEU A 191 -2.90 17.42 -4.64
N THR A 192 -2.03 16.47 -4.89
CA THR A 192 -2.19 15.10 -4.39
C THR A 192 -1.87 15.04 -2.91
N MET A 193 -2.44 14.05 -2.19
CA MET A 193 -2.10 13.81 -0.79
C MET A 193 -0.60 13.68 -0.52
N ALA A 194 0.15 13.01 -1.42
CA ALA A 194 1.60 12.87 -1.25
C ALA A 194 2.33 14.21 -1.30
N ALA A 195 1.88 15.13 -2.15
CA ALA A 195 2.44 16.47 -2.25
C ALA A 195 2.04 17.36 -1.07
N LEU A 196 0.81 17.22 -0.54
CA LEU A 196 0.39 17.90 0.70
C LEU A 196 1.25 17.47 1.90
N VAL A 197 1.55 16.17 2.01
CA VAL A 197 2.49 15.66 3.03
C VAL A 197 3.90 16.21 2.83
N CYS A 198 4.37 16.34 1.58
CA CYS A 198 5.65 16.96 1.28
C CYS A 198 5.68 18.45 1.69
N ALA A 199 4.64 19.20 1.34
CA ALA A 199 4.51 20.62 1.67
C ALA A 199 4.57 20.87 3.18
N ASP A 200 3.82 20.10 3.94
CA ASP A 200 3.81 20.20 5.40
C ASP A 200 5.17 19.86 6.03
N LYS A 201 5.83 18.78 5.56
CA LYS A 201 7.19 18.43 6.01
C LYS A 201 8.22 19.50 5.64
N LEU A 202 8.03 20.23 4.54
CA LEU A 202 8.91 21.36 4.21
C LEU A 202 8.82 22.48 5.24
N GLY A 203 7.74 22.53 6.03
CA GLY A 203 7.54 23.51 7.11
C GLY A 203 7.18 24.90 6.59
N VAL A 204 6.64 24.97 5.37
CA VAL A 204 6.34 26.22 4.66
C VAL A 204 4.84 26.28 4.39
N GLY A 205 4.21 27.41 4.76
CA GLY A 205 2.79 27.66 4.57
C GLY A 205 1.95 27.63 5.85
N ASP A 206 0.68 28.01 5.70
CA ASP A 206 -0.29 28.02 6.79
C ASP A 206 -0.82 26.60 7.05
N ARG A 207 -0.63 26.13 8.29
CA ARG A 207 -1.05 24.79 8.72
C ARG A 207 -2.56 24.58 8.63
N GLU A 208 -3.36 25.60 8.91
CA GLU A 208 -4.83 25.48 8.86
C GLU A 208 -5.28 25.26 7.41
N ILE A 209 -4.70 26.01 6.47
CA ILE A 209 -5.01 25.89 5.03
C ILE A 209 -4.56 24.51 4.50
N MET A 210 -3.40 24.02 4.92
CA MET A 210 -2.93 22.69 4.54
C MET A 210 -3.84 21.57 5.08
N GLN A 211 -4.33 21.69 6.32
CA GLN A 211 -5.30 20.76 6.90
C GLN A 211 -6.63 20.77 6.15
N GLU A 212 -7.15 21.95 5.80
CA GLU A 212 -8.36 22.06 4.99
C GLU A 212 -8.18 21.44 3.59
N ALA A 213 -7.05 21.70 2.94
CA ALA A 213 -6.73 21.13 1.63
C ALA A 213 -6.62 19.60 1.69
N LEU A 214 -6.00 19.05 2.75
CA LEU A 214 -5.92 17.61 2.96
C LEU A 214 -7.29 16.99 3.22
N ALA A 215 -8.11 17.61 4.09
CA ALA A 215 -9.46 17.15 4.36
C ALA A 215 -10.30 17.11 3.08
N THR A 216 -10.20 18.15 2.25
CA THR A 216 -10.85 18.22 0.93
C THR A 216 -10.37 17.10 0.01
N ALA A 217 -9.05 16.93 -0.13
CA ALA A 217 -8.47 15.88 -0.98
C ALA A 217 -8.90 14.47 -0.55
N LEU A 218 -9.00 14.21 0.75
CA LEU A 218 -9.50 12.95 1.29
C LEU A 218 -11.01 12.78 1.02
N GLN A 219 -11.81 13.84 1.15
CA GLN A 219 -13.24 13.82 0.86
C GLN A 219 -13.55 13.58 -0.62
N ASP A 220 -12.67 13.98 -1.54
CA ASP A 220 -12.81 13.69 -2.97
C ASP A 220 -12.24 12.32 -3.37
N THR A 221 -11.46 11.68 -2.50
CA THR A 221 -10.82 10.40 -2.80
C THR A 221 -11.84 9.26 -2.81
N PRO A 222 -11.86 8.38 -3.83
CA PRO A 222 -12.79 7.24 -3.88
C PRO A 222 -12.64 6.29 -2.69
N THR A 223 -13.75 5.70 -2.21
CA THR A 223 -13.80 4.82 -1.02
C THR A 223 -12.74 3.71 -1.07
N LYS A 224 -12.57 3.05 -2.21
CA LYS A 224 -11.56 1.99 -2.38
C LYS A 224 -10.12 2.50 -2.21
N ALA A 225 -9.85 3.73 -2.63
CA ALA A 225 -8.53 4.35 -2.48
C ALA A 225 -8.30 4.77 -1.02
N LEU A 226 -9.32 5.27 -0.32
CA LEU A 226 -9.27 5.54 1.13
C LEU A 226 -9.00 4.28 1.95
N ILE A 227 -9.64 3.15 1.63
CA ILE A 227 -9.35 1.87 2.29
C ILE A 227 -7.89 1.47 2.07
N ASN A 228 -7.35 1.65 0.86
CA ASN A 228 -5.94 1.37 0.60
C ASN A 228 -4.99 2.30 1.37
N ILE A 229 -5.37 3.56 1.61
CA ILE A 229 -4.59 4.48 2.46
C ILE A 229 -4.50 3.94 3.88
N ALA A 230 -5.60 3.39 4.40
CA ALA A 230 -5.64 2.87 5.77
C ALA A 230 -4.93 1.52 5.91
N VAL A 231 -5.14 0.59 4.97
CA VAL A 231 -4.68 -0.81 5.11
C VAL A 231 -3.27 -1.02 4.54
N LYS A 232 -2.82 -0.22 3.57
CA LYS A 232 -1.56 -0.46 2.84
C LYS A 232 -0.63 0.75 2.85
N PRO A 233 0.69 0.54 2.83
CA PRO A 233 1.65 1.64 2.67
C PRO A 233 1.51 2.29 1.29
N THR A 234 0.86 3.45 1.23
CA THR A 234 0.83 4.36 0.08
C THR A 234 2.02 5.31 0.09
N ALA A 235 2.27 6.00 -1.03
CA ALA A 235 3.32 7.01 -1.11
C ALA A 235 3.16 8.09 -0.02
N ALA A 236 1.92 8.58 0.21
CA ALA A 236 1.63 9.56 1.25
C ALA A 236 1.95 9.03 2.65
N THR A 237 1.49 7.82 2.99
CA THR A 237 1.75 7.22 4.32
C THR A 237 3.23 6.88 4.56
N LYS A 238 4.00 6.62 3.49
CA LYS A 238 5.46 6.39 3.60
C LYS A 238 6.22 7.69 3.87
N LEU A 239 5.76 8.80 3.27
CA LEU A 239 6.37 10.12 3.44
C LEU A 239 6.00 10.79 4.77
N ALA A 240 4.83 10.47 5.32
CA ALA A 240 4.39 11.00 6.61
C ALA A 240 5.28 10.52 7.78
N GLY A 241 5.90 9.34 7.65
CA GLY A 241 6.77 8.74 8.66
C GLY A 241 6.02 8.03 9.77
N THR A 242 6.75 7.51 10.76
CA THR A 242 6.21 6.95 12.01
C THR A 242 6.35 7.95 13.16
N GLU A 243 5.53 7.81 14.21
CA GLU A 243 5.40 8.80 15.31
C GLU A 243 6.73 9.25 15.95
N GLU A 244 7.75 8.40 15.92
CA GLU A 244 9.08 8.66 16.50
C GLU A 244 9.93 9.69 15.75
N GLU A 245 9.55 10.10 14.52
CA GLU A 245 10.32 11.03 13.69
C GLU A 245 9.79 12.49 13.70
N HIS A 246 8.81 12.82 14.54
CA HIS A 246 8.14 14.11 14.43
C HIS A 246 8.88 15.27 15.11
N GLU A 247 9.26 16.25 14.30
CA GLU A 247 9.20 17.67 14.70
C GLU A 247 7.74 18.03 15.02
N ALA A 248 7.52 18.82 16.08
CA ALA A 248 6.19 19.14 16.58
C ALA A 248 5.29 19.79 15.49
N GLY A 249 4.25 19.04 15.08
CA GLY A 249 3.14 19.55 14.27
C GLY A 249 3.14 19.22 12.78
N ALA A 250 3.94 18.26 12.30
CA ALA A 250 3.83 17.73 10.93
C ALA A 250 2.77 16.60 10.82
N PHE A 251 2.20 16.39 9.63
CA PHE A 251 1.25 15.31 9.32
C PHE A 251 1.87 13.95 9.62
N SER A 252 1.30 13.26 10.60
CA SER A 252 1.65 11.88 10.92
C SER A 252 0.86 10.90 10.06
N ARG A 253 1.40 9.68 9.94
CA ARG A 253 0.64 8.57 9.35
C ARG A 253 -0.67 8.33 10.12
N GLU A 254 -0.64 8.47 11.44
CA GLU A 254 -1.80 8.29 12.31
C GLU A 254 -2.87 9.35 12.01
N LEU A 255 -2.48 10.60 11.82
CA LEU A 255 -3.42 11.68 11.47
C LEU A 255 -4.08 11.43 10.10
N LEU A 256 -3.32 10.95 9.10
CA LEU A 256 -3.89 10.56 7.80
C LEU A 256 -4.86 9.40 7.94
N LEU A 257 -4.53 8.42 8.79
CA LEU A 257 -5.38 7.27 9.08
C LEU A 257 -6.68 7.69 9.78
N ASP A 258 -6.60 8.59 10.76
CA ASP A 258 -7.76 9.14 11.47
C ASP A 258 -8.75 9.80 10.52
N HIS A 259 -8.26 10.69 9.66
CA HIS A 259 -9.12 11.38 8.70
C HIS A 259 -9.71 10.42 7.67
N ALA A 260 -8.91 9.48 7.15
CA ALA A 260 -9.39 8.50 6.17
C ALA A 260 -10.49 7.62 6.77
N ILE A 261 -10.31 7.14 8.01
CA ILE A 261 -11.31 6.29 8.69
C ILE A 261 -12.56 7.12 9.05
N GLY A 262 -12.41 8.36 9.49
CA GLY A 262 -13.54 9.26 9.74
C GLY A 262 -14.44 9.40 8.51
N ILE A 263 -13.84 9.67 7.36
CA ILE A 263 -14.57 9.80 6.08
C ILE A 263 -15.19 8.47 5.65
N LEU A 264 -14.48 7.35 5.84
CA LEU A 264 -15.01 6.02 5.54
C LEU A 264 -16.23 5.69 6.41
N ASN A 265 -16.22 6.09 7.69
CA ASN A 265 -17.35 5.91 8.60
C ASN A 265 -18.57 6.75 8.17
N GLU A 266 -18.35 8.01 7.74
CA GLU A 266 -19.42 8.85 7.17
C GLU A 266 -20.04 8.22 5.92
N ARG A 267 -19.20 7.70 5.02
CA ARG A 267 -19.66 7.06 3.77
C ARG A 267 -20.27 5.68 3.98
N ALA A 268 -19.88 4.97 5.03
CA ALA A 268 -20.41 3.65 5.34
C ALA A 268 -21.93 3.67 5.56
N ALA A 269 -22.48 4.77 6.08
CA ALA A 269 -23.91 4.94 6.30
C ALA A 269 -24.75 4.91 5.00
N THR A 270 -24.16 5.24 3.85
CA THR A 270 -24.84 5.30 2.55
C THR A 270 -24.32 4.27 1.55
N LEU A 271 -23.57 3.27 2.03
CA LEU A 271 -22.97 2.25 1.20
C LEU A 271 -24.03 1.31 0.59
N ASP A 272 -23.88 1.00 -0.70
CA ASP A 272 -24.79 0.14 -1.45
C ASP A 272 -24.11 -1.08 -2.11
N ASP A 273 -22.78 -1.06 -2.25
CA ASP A 273 -21.99 -2.18 -2.78
C ASP A 273 -21.65 -3.23 -1.68
N PRO A 274 -22.17 -4.46 -1.78
CA PRO A 274 -21.86 -5.53 -0.83
C PRO A 274 -20.39 -5.90 -0.73
N MET A 275 -19.62 -5.80 -1.82
CA MET A 275 -18.20 -6.16 -1.79
C MET A 275 -17.38 -5.09 -1.08
N MET A 276 -17.75 -3.82 -1.28
CA MET A 276 -17.18 -2.71 -0.54
C MET A 276 -17.52 -2.80 0.95
N ALA A 277 -18.73 -3.26 1.30
CA ALA A 277 -19.12 -3.47 2.69
C ALA A 277 -18.19 -4.47 3.39
N VAL A 278 -17.79 -5.56 2.71
CA VAL A 278 -16.78 -6.49 3.25
C VAL A 278 -15.41 -5.82 3.41
N ASP A 279 -14.98 -5.00 2.45
CA ASP A 279 -13.69 -4.27 2.53
C ASP A 279 -13.68 -3.28 3.72
N VAL A 280 -14.80 -2.61 4.01
CA VAL A 280 -14.94 -1.72 5.17
C VAL A 280 -14.95 -2.51 6.49
N LEU A 281 -15.65 -3.65 6.55
CA LEU A 281 -15.61 -4.52 7.74
C LEU A 281 -14.22 -5.08 8.01
N ASP A 282 -13.46 -5.41 6.96
CA ASP A 282 -12.07 -5.82 7.10
C ASP A 282 -11.22 -4.71 7.73
N LEU A 283 -11.39 -3.47 7.26
CA LEU A 283 -10.73 -2.32 7.86
C LEU A 283 -11.07 -2.18 9.35
N TRP A 284 -12.35 -2.21 9.72
CA TRP A 284 -12.77 -2.11 11.12
C TRP A 284 -12.31 -3.27 12.00
N SER A 285 -12.13 -4.46 11.42
CA SER A 285 -11.56 -5.61 12.14
C SER A 285 -10.09 -5.41 12.51
N GLN A 286 -9.37 -4.56 11.78
CA GLN A 286 -7.97 -4.21 12.05
C GLN A 286 -7.85 -3.02 13.01
N TYR A 287 -8.90 -2.18 13.10
CA TYR A 287 -8.95 -0.97 13.93
C TYR A 287 -10.21 -0.95 14.82
N PRO A 288 -10.27 -1.83 15.84
CA PRO A 288 -11.48 -2.04 16.66
C PRO A 288 -11.88 -0.81 17.50
N ASP A 289 -10.96 0.11 17.73
CA ASP A 289 -11.13 1.39 18.39
C ASP A 289 -11.79 2.46 17.51
N ARG A 290 -11.90 2.22 16.19
CA ARG A 290 -12.36 3.21 15.20
C ARG A 290 -13.62 2.79 14.43
N ILE A 291 -14.30 1.77 14.93
CA ILE A 291 -15.58 1.29 14.40
C ILE A 291 -16.65 2.38 14.66
N PRO A 292 -17.55 2.66 13.70
CA PRO A 292 -18.62 3.63 13.87
C PRO A 292 -19.65 3.17 14.92
N ASP A 293 -20.72 3.94 15.06
CA ASP A 293 -21.86 3.56 15.88
C ASP A 293 -22.52 2.25 15.41
N ASP A 294 -23.27 1.63 16.31
CA ASP A 294 -23.84 0.30 16.12
C ASP A 294 -24.86 0.25 14.96
N ASP A 295 -25.55 1.36 14.65
CA ASP A 295 -26.53 1.41 13.56
C ASP A 295 -25.83 1.33 12.20
N VAL A 296 -24.75 2.10 12.00
CA VAL A 296 -23.92 2.02 10.79
C VAL A 296 -23.25 0.66 10.67
N LEU A 297 -22.69 0.14 11.78
CA LEU A 297 -22.08 -1.19 11.80
C LEU A 297 -23.08 -2.27 11.37
N HIS A 298 -24.28 -2.27 11.96
CA HIS A 298 -25.32 -3.25 11.65
C HIS A 298 -25.79 -3.14 10.20
N SER A 299 -25.95 -1.93 9.67
CA SER A 299 -26.30 -1.70 8.26
C SER A 299 -25.27 -2.30 7.30
N VAL A 300 -23.98 -2.03 7.54
CA VAL A 300 -22.88 -2.56 6.72
C VAL A 300 -22.77 -4.08 6.83
N VAL A 301 -22.92 -4.64 8.04
CA VAL A 301 -22.96 -6.10 8.23
C VAL A 301 -24.11 -6.73 7.44
N SER A 302 -25.32 -6.16 7.52
CA SER A 302 -26.49 -6.64 6.77
C SER A 302 -26.22 -6.67 5.26
N LEU A 303 -25.63 -5.59 4.72
CA LEU A 303 -25.25 -5.50 3.31
C LEU A 303 -24.18 -6.54 2.92
N ALA A 304 -23.16 -6.70 3.76
CA ALA A 304 -22.08 -7.67 3.56
C ALA A 304 -22.53 -9.14 3.74
N MET A 305 -23.64 -9.37 4.44
CA MET A 305 -24.28 -10.70 4.57
C MET A 305 -25.11 -11.09 3.33
N SER A 306 -25.17 -10.24 2.30
CA SER A 306 -25.86 -10.57 1.06
C SER A 306 -25.26 -11.82 0.38
N PRO A 307 -26.06 -12.59 -0.36
CA PRO A 307 -25.57 -13.74 -1.13
C PRO A 307 -24.42 -13.39 -2.10
N GLN A 308 -24.45 -12.18 -2.67
CA GLN A 308 -23.42 -11.69 -3.58
C GLN A 308 -22.05 -11.66 -2.90
N ALA A 309 -21.94 -11.01 -1.74
CA ALA A 309 -20.71 -10.92 -0.98
C ALA A 309 -20.27 -12.28 -0.43
N LEU A 310 -21.19 -13.01 0.21
CA LEU A 310 -20.87 -14.29 0.86
C LEU A 310 -20.47 -15.39 -0.12
N SER A 311 -20.99 -15.38 -1.36
CA SER A 311 -20.59 -16.36 -2.38
C SER A 311 -19.10 -16.32 -2.73
N VAL A 312 -18.42 -15.19 -2.47
CA VAL A 312 -17.00 -14.98 -2.78
C VAL A 312 -16.15 -14.83 -1.52
N ARG A 313 -16.69 -14.18 -0.47
CA ARG A 313 -15.90 -13.69 0.68
C ARG A 313 -16.36 -14.21 2.04
N TYR A 314 -17.09 -15.33 2.11
CA TYR A 314 -17.60 -15.87 3.39
C TYR A 314 -16.51 -16.09 4.46
N MET A 315 -15.31 -16.57 4.10
CA MET A 315 -14.22 -16.75 5.09
C MET A 315 -13.76 -15.42 5.68
N LYS A 316 -13.67 -14.38 4.84
CA LYS A 316 -13.33 -13.04 5.27
C LYS A 316 -14.40 -12.48 6.20
N MET A 317 -15.67 -12.70 5.88
CA MET A 317 -16.79 -12.30 6.74
C MET A 317 -16.78 -13.01 8.09
N ILE A 318 -16.47 -14.31 8.14
CA ILE A 318 -16.29 -15.04 9.41
C ILE A 318 -15.18 -14.39 10.25
N GLN A 319 -14.08 -14.00 9.61
CA GLN A 319 -12.96 -13.32 10.29
C GLN A 319 -13.38 -11.95 10.81
N CYS A 320 -13.95 -11.09 9.97
CA CYS A 320 -14.37 -9.75 10.37
C CYS A 320 -15.38 -9.79 11.54
N VAL A 321 -16.37 -10.68 11.48
CA VAL A 321 -17.38 -10.82 12.56
C VAL A 321 -16.73 -11.29 13.86
N ALA A 322 -15.77 -12.20 13.79
CA ALA A 322 -15.08 -12.70 14.98
C ALA A 322 -14.13 -11.66 15.59
N ASP A 323 -13.47 -10.84 14.77
CA ASP A 323 -12.50 -9.85 15.22
C ASP A 323 -13.18 -8.56 15.73
N ILE A 324 -14.30 -8.16 15.12
CA ILE A 324 -15.15 -7.07 15.63
C ILE A 324 -15.90 -7.51 16.91
N GLY A 325 -16.28 -8.78 16.97
CA GLY A 325 -17.08 -9.35 18.06
C GLY A 325 -18.57 -9.40 17.69
N ILE A 326 -19.14 -10.60 17.68
CA ILE A 326 -20.54 -10.80 17.28
C ILE A 326 -21.53 -10.18 18.28
N THR A 327 -21.13 -10.01 19.54
CA THR A 327 -21.88 -9.30 20.59
C THR A 327 -21.95 -7.79 20.37
N ARG A 328 -20.92 -7.22 19.75
CA ARG A 328 -20.91 -5.81 19.33
C ARG A 328 -21.80 -5.61 18.10
N ILE A 329 -21.76 -6.55 17.16
CA ILE A 329 -22.57 -6.48 15.94
C ILE A 329 -24.07 -6.64 16.24
N ASP A 330 -24.42 -7.53 17.15
CA ASP A 330 -25.82 -7.74 17.55
C ASP A 330 -25.94 -8.06 19.04
N SER A 331 -26.66 -7.21 19.75
CA SER A 331 -26.91 -7.37 21.18
C SER A 331 -27.89 -8.52 21.48
N SER A 332 -28.72 -8.91 20.52
CA SER A 332 -29.73 -9.95 20.67
C SER A 332 -29.15 -11.36 20.46
N VAL A 333 -29.47 -12.29 21.36
CA VAL A 333 -29.06 -13.70 21.22
C VAL A 333 -29.57 -14.30 19.92
N HIS A 334 -30.78 -13.94 19.50
CA HIS A 334 -31.39 -14.44 18.26
C HIS A 334 -30.64 -13.95 17.02
N GLY A 335 -30.37 -12.64 16.93
CA GLY A 335 -29.67 -12.05 15.80
C GLY A 335 -28.23 -12.56 15.66
N ARG A 336 -27.50 -12.69 16.78
CA ARG A 336 -26.18 -13.36 16.80
C ARG A 336 -26.23 -14.78 16.21
N LYS A 337 -27.23 -15.57 16.61
CA LYS A 337 -27.41 -16.93 16.07
C LYS A 337 -27.73 -16.92 14.58
N GLN A 338 -28.51 -15.97 14.10
CA GLN A 338 -28.83 -15.83 12.68
C GLN A 338 -27.61 -15.44 11.84
N ILE A 339 -26.81 -14.50 12.34
CA ILE A 339 -25.53 -14.11 11.73
C ILE A 339 -24.62 -15.34 11.59
N ALA A 340 -24.39 -16.05 12.70
CA ALA A 340 -23.55 -17.25 12.69
C ALA A 340 -24.10 -18.33 11.75
N ALA A 341 -25.40 -18.64 11.83
CA ALA A 341 -26.02 -19.64 10.97
C ALA A 341 -25.84 -19.29 9.48
N THR A 342 -25.97 -18.01 9.11
CA THR A 342 -25.79 -17.55 7.73
C THR A 342 -24.35 -17.76 7.26
N LEU A 343 -23.37 -17.31 8.05
CA LEU A 343 -21.95 -17.46 7.72
C LEU A 343 -21.54 -18.92 7.54
N TYR A 344 -21.93 -19.78 8.48
CA TYR A 344 -21.55 -21.19 8.44
C TYR A 344 -22.34 -22.00 7.40
N ALA A 345 -23.55 -21.57 7.03
CA ALA A 345 -24.25 -22.15 5.88
C ALA A 345 -23.48 -21.93 4.56
N TRP A 346 -22.82 -20.78 4.40
CA TRP A 346 -21.97 -20.52 3.22
C TRP A 346 -20.67 -21.31 3.24
N LEU A 347 -20.03 -21.42 4.41
CA LEU A 347 -18.88 -22.31 4.59
C LEU A 347 -19.23 -23.74 4.14
N LEU A 348 -20.33 -24.30 4.65
CA LEU A 348 -20.79 -25.65 4.31
C LEU A 348 -21.12 -25.83 2.81
N LYS A 349 -21.66 -24.80 2.14
CA LYS A 349 -22.00 -24.85 0.70
C LYS A 349 -20.78 -24.84 -0.23
N SER A 350 -19.68 -24.24 0.19
CA SER A 350 -18.50 -24.01 -0.65
C SER A 350 -17.67 -25.27 -1.00
N ASN A 351 -18.09 -26.43 -0.48
CA ASN A 351 -17.42 -27.74 -0.48
C ASN A 351 -17.01 -28.33 -1.87
N LYS A 352 -17.38 -27.72 -3.00
CA LYS A 352 -17.01 -28.22 -4.35
C LYS A 352 -15.74 -27.59 -4.94
N GLN A 353 -15.11 -26.61 -4.28
CA GLN A 353 -14.03 -25.81 -4.87
C GLN A 353 -12.72 -25.75 -4.07
N PHE A 354 -12.57 -26.52 -2.97
CA PHE A 354 -11.35 -26.50 -2.15
C PHE A 354 -10.17 -27.21 -2.83
N LYS A 355 -9.64 -26.59 -3.89
CA LYS A 355 -8.27 -26.80 -4.35
C LYS A 355 -7.43 -25.70 -3.69
N LYS A 356 -6.75 -26.05 -2.59
CA LYS A 356 -5.63 -25.29 -1.99
C LYS A 356 -6.02 -23.93 -1.36
N VAL A 357 -6.56 -23.95 -0.15
CA VAL A 357 -6.67 -22.74 0.70
C VAL A 357 -5.33 -22.54 1.42
N HIS A 358 -4.82 -21.31 1.45
CA HIS A 358 -3.60 -21.01 2.19
C HIS A 358 -3.81 -21.30 3.68
N PHE A 359 -2.92 -22.06 4.32
CA PHE A 359 -3.06 -22.49 5.72
C PHE A 359 -3.34 -21.33 6.69
N GLY A 360 -2.66 -20.19 6.51
CA GLY A 360 -2.93 -18.99 7.30
C GLY A 360 -4.39 -18.49 7.26
N VAL A 361 -5.07 -18.62 6.11
CA VAL A 361 -6.50 -18.25 5.99
C VAL A 361 -7.37 -19.23 6.77
N LEU A 362 -7.09 -20.54 6.64
CA LEU A 362 -7.79 -21.59 7.38
C LEU A 362 -7.58 -21.43 8.89
N ALA A 363 -6.35 -21.21 9.34
CA ALA A 363 -6.00 -20.99 10.74
C ALA A 363 -6.74 -19.77 11.33
N HIS A 364 -6.85 -18.68 10.58
CA HIS A 364 -7.71 -17.56 10.96
C HIS A 364 -9.18 -17.95 11.07
N THR A 365 -9.74 -18.65 10.08
CA THR A 365 -11.14 -19.11 10.13
C THR A 365 -11.39 -20.02 11.34
N LEU A 366 -10.46 -20.92 11.69
CA LEU A 366 -10.54 -21.75 12.89
C LEU A 366 -10.58 -20.90 14.16
N ALA A 367 -9.64 -19.97 14.35
CA ALA A 367 -9.67 -19.07 15.50
C ALA A 367 -10.97 -18.24 15.55
N SER A 368 -11.46 -17.77 14.41
CA SER A 368 -12.74 -17.05 14.32
C SER A 368 -13.93 -17.92 14.71
N THR A 369 -13.93 -19.21 14.37
CA THR A 369 -14.93 -20.18 14.84
C THR A 369 -14.92 -20.33 16.35
N ALA A 370 -13.73 -20.42 16.96
CA ALA A 370 -13.61 -20.48 18.40
C ALA A 370 -14.12 -19.20 19.10
N LYS A 371 -13.76 -18.02 18.57
CA LYS A 371 -14.23 -16.72 19.08
C LYS A 371 -15.76 -16.61 19.02
N ILE A 372 -16.35 -16.83 17.84
CA ILE A 372 -17.80 -16.76 17.65
C ILE A 372 -18.53 -17.75 18.56
N ASN A 373 -17.99 -18.97 18.74
CA ASN A 373 -18.61 -19.95 19.63
C ASN A 373 -18.67 -19.49 21.09
N ARG A 374 -17.61 -18.83 21.59
CA ARG A 374 -17.57 -18.31 22.97
C ARG A 374 -18.61 -17.23 23.21
N ASP A 375 -18.95 -16.47 22.17
CA ASP A 375 -19.89 -15.36 22.21
C ASP A 375 -21.36 -15.78 21.96
N LEU A 376 -21.60 -17.06 21.64
CA LEU A 376 -22.94 -17.60 21.37
C LEU A 376 -23.47 -18.45 22.53
N GLU A 377 -24.60 -18.04 23.10
CA GLU A 377 -25.32 -18.86 24.08
C GLU A 377 -25.80 -20.17 23.45
N GLY A 378 -25.25 -21.29 23.92
CA GLY A 378 -25.50 -22.63 23.38
C GLY A 378 -24.53 -23.08 22.28
N GLY A 379 -23.56 -22.23 21.91
CA GLY A 379 -22.50 -22.53 20.97
C GLY A 379 -22.92 -22.60 19.50
N LEU A 380 -21.95 -22.88 18.64
CA LEU A 380 -22.15 -23.14 17.21
C LEU A 380 -22.74 -24.54 16.97
N GLN A 381 -23.42 -24.68 15.84
CA GLN A 381 -23.93 -25.98 15.39
C GLN A 381 -22.79 -26.97 15.13
N LEU A 382 -23.07 -28.25 15.39
CA LEU A 382 -22.12 -29.35 15.25
C LEU A 382 -21.51 -29.45 13.85
N ASP A 383 -22.31 -29.19 12.81
CA ASP A 383 -21.88 -29.25 11.41
C ASP A 383 -20.78 -28.22 11.11
N ALA A 384 -20.82 -27.04 11.73
CA ALA A 384 -19.78 -26.02 11.55
C ALA A 384 -18.43 -26.50 12.11
N TRP A 385 -18.45 -27.15 13.27
CA TRP A 385 -17.26 -27.74 13.90
C TRP A 385 -16.71 -28.93 13.10
N ALA A 386 -17.58 -29.85 12.70
CA ALA A 386 -17.18 -31.01 11.90
C ALA A 386 -16.57 -30.59 10.56
N HIS A 387 -17.15 -29.56 9.92
CA HIS A 387 -16.64 -29.08 8.64
C HIS A 387 -15.30 -28.35 8.76
N THR A 388 -15.13 -27.49 9.77
CA THR A 388 -13.84 -26.83 10.03
C THR A 388 -12.75 -27.83 10.40
N ALA A 389 -13.10 -28.88 11.15
CA ALA A 389 -12.19 -29.99 11.46
C ALA A 389 -11.76 -30.76 10.20
N ALA A 390 -12.69 -31.05 9.28
CA ALA A 390 -12.38 -31.74 8.02
C ALA A 390 -11.45 -30.92 7.11
N LEU A 391 -11.61 -29.58 7.09
CA LEU A 391 -10.70 -28.68 6.38
C LEU A 391 -9.29 -28.71 6.98
N LEU A 392 -9.18 -28.67 8.31
CA LEU A 392 -7.89 -28.77 8.99
C LEU A 392 -7.22 -30.13 8.76
N ASP A 393 -7.97 -31.24 8.85
CA ASP A 393 -7.45 -32.59 8.63
C ASP A 393 -6.82 -32.74 7.24
N THR A 394 -7.43 -32.12 6.22
CA THR A 394 -6.88 -32.12 4.86
C THR A 394 -5.49 -31.47 4.80
N GLU A 395 -5.29 -30.32 5.48
CA GLU A 395 -4.00 -29.64 5.52
C GLU A 395 -3.00 -30.36 6.43
N VAL A 396 -3.45 -30.94 7.53
CA VAL A 396 -2.61 -31.75 8.44
C VAL A 396 -2.07 -33.00 7.73
N VAL A 397 -2.91 -33.67 6.93
CA VAL A 397 -2.46 -34.80 6.08
C VAL A 397 -1.40 -34.36 5.07
N ASN A 398 -1.40 -33.10 4.65
CA ASN A 398 -0.38 -32.52 3.76
C ASN A 398 0.89 -32.06 4.50
N GLY A 399 0.97 -32.20 5.82
CA GLY A 399 2.13 -31.79 6.62
C GLY A 399 2.14 -30.32 7.04
N ALA A 400 0.99 -29.65 7.01
CA ALA A 400 0.92 -28.21 7.27
C ALA A 400 1.36 -27.82 8.71
N LEU A 401 1.29 -28.73 9.68
CA LEU A 401 1.72 -28.44 11.06
C LEU A 401 3.24 -28.42 11.20
N GLU A 402 3.95 -29.17 10.36
CA GLU A 402 5.42 -29.27 10.38
C GLU A 402 6.11 -28.26 9.45
N GLU A 403 5.36 -27.60 8.56
CA GLU A 403 5.89 -26.58 7.66
C GLU A 403 6.31 -25.30 8.40
N ALA A 404 7.57 -24.87 8.21
CA ALA A 404 8.13 -23.68 8.87
C ALA A 404 7.35 -22.40 8.56
N ASP A 405 6.82 -22.26 7.33
CA ASP A 405 6.04 -21.11 6.90
C ASP A 405 4.70 -20.97 7.66
N ASN A 406 4.21 -22.07 8.26
CA ASN A 406 2.94 -22.12 8.98
C ASN A 406 3.09 -21.85 10.49
N ALA A 407 4.31 -21.83 11.02
CA ALA A 407 4.59 -21.60 12.44
C ALA A 407 3.89 -20.34 13.03
N PRO A 408 3.84 -19.18 12.35
CA PRO A 408 3.14 -17.99 12.85
C PRO A 408 1.61 -18.14 12.99
N HIS A 409 1.04 -19.22 12.46
CA HIS A 409 -0.39 -19.47 12.46
C HIS A 409 -0.81 -20.59 13.43
N LEU A 410 0.13 -21.39 13.93
CA LEU A 410 -0.16 -22.54 14.79
C LEU A 410 -0.88 -22.18 16.08
N TYR A 411 -0.61 -21.00 16.66
CA TYR A 411 -1.32 -20.54 17.85
C TYR A 411 -2.83 -20.41 17.63
N ARG A 412 -3.28 -20.06 16.41
CA ARG A 412 -4.70 -19.94 16.06
C ARG A 412 -5.38 -21.31 16.02
N VAL A 413 -4.66 -22.31 15.50
CA VAL A 413 -5.11 -23.70 15.48
C VAL A 413 -5.18 -24.26 16.91
N LYS A 414 -4.18 -23.94 17.74
CA LYS A 414 -4.17 -24.27 19.17
C LYS A 414 -5.35 -23.64 19.92
N ASP A 415 -5.61 -22.35 19.72
CA ASP A 415 -6.75 -21.65 20.34
C ASP A 415 -8.10 -22.29 19.96
N TRP A 416 -8.23 -22.75 18.71
CA TRP A 416 -9.40 -23.50 18.25
C TRP A 416 -9.50 -24.88 18.90
N TRP A 417 -8.41 -25.65 18.93
CA TRP A 417 -8.40 -26.98 19.54
C TRP A 417 -8.68 -26.93 21.04
N GLN A 418 -8.13 -25.96 21.76
CA GLN A 418 -8.47 -25.72 23.16
C GLN A 418 -9.95 -25.38 23.34
N CYS A 419 -10.55 -24.64 22.41
CA CYS A 419 -11.99 -24.39 22.44
C CYS A 419 -12.79 -25.69 22.28
N VAL A 420 -12.40 -26.57 21.35
CA VAL A 420 -13.01 -27.91 21.16
C VAL A 420 -12.85 -28.76 22.42
N GLN A 421 -11.70 -28.69 23.08
CA GLN A 421 -11.40 -29.46 24.28
C GLN A 421 -12.17 -28.97 25.52
N SER A 422 -12.57 -27.70 25.55
CA SER A 422 -13.23 -27.10 26.71
C SER A 422 -14.61 -27.72 26.96
N ASP A 423 -14.86 -28.25 28.15
CA ASP A 423 -16.14 -28.89 28.54
C ASP A 423 -17.20 -27.83 28.91
N VAL A 424 -17.36 -26.82 28.05
CA VAL A 424 -18.38 -25.77 28.18
C VAL A 424 -19.62 -26.23 27.42
N GLY A 425 -20.38 -27.15 28.02
CA GLY A 425 -21.69 -27.60 27.53
C GLY A 425 -21.71 -28.92 26.74
N GLU A 426 -22.93 -29.46 26.57
CA GLU A 426 -23.20 -30.78 25.97
C GLU A 426 -22.82 -30.84 24.47
N THR A 427 -23.02 -29.74 23.74
CA THR A 427 -22.63 -29.60 22.33
C THR A 427 -21.13 -29.74 22.16
N THR A 428 -20.32 -29.01 22.94
CA THR A 428 -18.85 -29.01 22.84
C THR A 428 -18.26 -30.38 23.19
N ARG A 429 -18.83 -31.05 24.22
CA ARG A 429 -18.46 -32.44 24.56
C ARG A 429 -18.73 -33.41 23.42
N THR A 430 -19.88 -33.29 22.77
CA THR A 430 -20.26 -34.11 21.62
C THR A 430 -19.36 -33.82 20.42
N THR A 431 -19.08 -32.55 20.14
CA THR A 431 -18.14 -32.09 19.10
C THR A 431 -16.76 -32.72 19.28
N ARG A 432 -16.19 -32.65 20.49
CA ARG A 432 -14.87 -33.23 20.81
C ARG A 432 -14.82 -34.72 20.48
N VAL A 433 -15.84 -35.48 20.90
CA VAL A 433 -15.92 -36.92 20.64
C VAL A 433 -16.01 -37.19 19.14
N LEU A 434 -16.87 -36.47 18.41
CA LEU A 434 -17.04 -36.69 16.98
C LEU A 434 -15.80 -36.33 16.17
N ILE A 435 -15.13 -35.22 16.48
CA ILE A 435 -13.89 -34.85 15.78
C ILE A 435 -12.81 -35.91 16.02
N ARG A 436 -12.63 -36.39 17.26
CA ARG A 436 -11.65 -37.45 17.57
C ARG A 436 -11.96 -38.77 16.87
N LEU A 437 -13.24 -39.13 16.74
CA LEU A 437 -13.65 -40.34 16.02
C LEU A 437 -13.45 -40.22 14.50
N ALA A 438 -13.72 -39.04 13.93
CA ALA A 438 -13.60 -38.80 12.50
C ALA A 438 -12.15 -38.59 12.05
N HIS A 439 -11.33 -37.90 12.86
CA HIS A 439 -9.98 -37.45 12.51
C HIS A 439 -8.97 -37.75 13.64
N PRO A 440 -8.73 -39.04 13.97
CA PRO A 440 -7.91 -39.41 15.13
C PRO A 440 -6.46 -38.94 15.03
N LYS A 441 -5.84 -39.05 13.85
CA LYS A 441 -4.45 -38.62 13.64
C LYS A 441 -4.26 -37.11 13.83
N MET A 442 -5.18 -36.31 13.28
CA MET A 442 -5.18 -34.86 13.50
C MET A 442 -5.35 -34.55 14.99
N ALA A 443 -6.31 -35.19 15.68
CA ALA A 443 -6.52 -34.95 17.09
C ALA A 443 -5.30 -35.24 17.96
N ASP A 444 -4.57 -36.34 17.69
CA ASP A 444 -3.35 -36.70 18.40
C ASP A 444 -2.23 -35.66 18.18
N LEU A 445 -2.07 -35.18 16.93
CA LEU A 445 -1.10 -34.12 16.61
C LEU A 445 -1.44 -32.80 17.29
N LEU A 446 -2.72 -32.43 17.33
CA LEU A 446 -3.18 -31.21 17.99
C LEU A 446 -3.07 -31.29 19.52
N ASP A 447 -3.22 -32.48 20.12
CA ASP A 447 -2.97 -32.69 21.55
C ASP A 447 -1.49 -32.42 21.90
N ASN A 448 -0.56 -32.85 21.05
CA ASN A 448 0.86 -32.55 21.21
C ASN A 448 1.15 -31.06 21.02
N LEU A 449 0.59 -30.43 19.98
CA LEU A 449 0.72 -28.99 19.73
C LEU A 449 0.18 -28.14 20.90
N ALA A 450 -0.90 -28.59 21.55
CA ALA A 450 -1.46 -27.91 22.70
C ALA A 450 -0.54 -27.94 23.94
N ALA A 451 0.28 -28.98 24.07
CA ALA A 451 1.26 -29.16 25.15
C ALA A 451 2.54 -28.33 24.95
N GLU A 452 2.83 -27.88 23.72
CA GLU A 452 4.00 -27.06 23.40
C GLU A 452 3.75 -25.56 23.66
N ASP A 453 4.76 -24.84 24.16
CA ASP A 453 4.74 -23.37 24.27
C ASP A 453 4.94 -22.75 22.88
N VAL A 454 3.85 -22.52 22.15
CA VAL A 454 3.85 -21.81 20.87
C VAL A 454 3.84 -20.30 21.13
N PRO A 455 4.92 -19.56 20.82
CA PRO A 455 4.96 -18.11 21.02
C PRO A 455 3.93 -17.42 20.12
N ARG A 456 3.22 -16.43 20.67
CA ARG A 456 2.40 -15.49 19.89
C ARG A 456 3.36 -14.48 19.25
N ALA A 457 3.56 -14.59 17.95
CA ALA A 457 4.32 -13.61 17.15
C ALA A 457 3.53 -12.32 16.98
#